data_AF-A0A953W3E4-F1
#
_entry.id   AF-A0A953W3E4-F1
#
_cell.length_a   1.000
_cell.length_b   1.000
_cell.length_c   1.000
_cell.angle_alpha   90.00
_cell.angle_beta   90.00
_cell.angle_gamma   90.00
#
_symmetry.space_group_name_H-M   'P 1'
#
loop_
_entity.id
_entity.type
_entity.pdbx_description
1 polymer ?
#
loop_
_entity_poly.entity_id
_entity_poly.type
_entity_poly.pdbx_seq_one_letter_code
_entity_poly.pdbx_strand_id
1 'polypeptide(L)'
;MSDRRTKTEKTLRILVVDDKPFQRRLTIETLRQMRSVVVEHVESADHCIETLPLFAPDIIVTTWDMDGSDGVAMTARIRAGECGETFRRVPIVVVTERGRPSDIDRARSSGVNEFVQTPFSTATLLRRVRETQRRIRDFVESAKYVGPCRRRRASEIDYDGPRRRLFDSNDKQADAPDVQIRKGLARMYCERIGELLKALKPGDADALRDLGLTSGQLSALAGDMKDRLLMSACSSLFNYVKGVGAGHSLNAEVVQAHLDSIVQLAELPDSQVELRQTVTQQLAVMVTKKLRQAGGRAA
;
A
#
# COMPACT_ATOMS: atom_id res chain seq x y z
N MET A 1 -7.79 30.44 34.02
CA MET A 1 -6.51 30.01 33.40
C MET A 1 -6.69 28.64 32.77
N SER A 2 -6.81 28.56 31.45
CA SER A 2 -6.22 27.48 30.66
C SER A 2 -6.29 27.93 29.20
N ASP A 3 -5.10 28.25 28.69
CA ASP A 3 -4.80 28.88 27.41
C ASP A 3 -5.20 27.95 26.24
N ARG A 4 -6.39 28.15 25.67
CA ARG A 4 -6.72 27.60 24.34
C ARG A 4 -5.92 28.39 23.31
N ARG A 5 -4.68 27.96 23.06
CA ARG A 5 -3.89 28.43 21.92
C ARG A 5 -4.73 28.27 20.65
N THR A 6 -5.23 29.39 20.14
CA THR A 6 -5.83 29.51 18.80
C THR A 6 -4.77 29.08 17.80
N LYS A 7 -4.92 27.88 17.24
CA LYS A 7 -4.07 27.41 16.15
C LYS A 7 -4.41 28.30 14.95
N THR A 8 -3.59 29.30 14.66
CA THR A 8 -3.75 30.18 13.49
C THR A 8 -3.86 29.30 12.26
N GLU A 9 -5.04 29.24 11.64
CA GLU A 9 -5.23 28.47 10.41
C GLU A 9 -4.34 29.10 9.33
N LYS A 10 -3.32 28.37 8.88
CA LYS A 10 -2.44 28.83 7.80
C LYS A 10 -3.29 29.02 6.54
N THR A 11 -3.29 30.23 5.99
CA THR A 11 -3.94 30.53 4.71
C THR A 11 -3.26 29.76 3.59
N LEU A 12 -4.03 28.95 2.84
CA LEU A 12 -3.53 28.16 1.71
C LEU A 12 -3.48 29.03 0.45
N ARG A 13 -2.31 29.12 -0.19
CA ARG A 13 -2.11 29.90 -1.41
C ARG A 13 -2.17 28.97 -2.62
N ILE A 14 -3.10 29.20 -3.54
CA ILE A 14 -3.29 28.38 -4.74
C ILE A 14 -3.07 29.24 -5.98
N LEU A 15 -2.23 28.77 -6.90
CA LEU A 15 -2.04 29.39 -8.21
C LEU A 15 -2.79 28.56 -9.27
N VAL A 16 -3.70 29.20 -10.01
CA VAL A 16 -4.44 28.59 -11.11
C VAL A 16 -3.81 28.98 -12.45
N VAL A 17 -3.55 28.01 -13.32
CA VAL A 17 -2.92 28.23 -14.64
C VAL A 17 -3.85 27.68 -15.72
N ASP A 18 -4.55 28.57 -16.41
CA ASP A 18 -5.56 28.21 -17.41
C ASP A 18 -5.78 29.38 -18.37
N ASP A 19 -5.62 29.16 -19.67
CA ASP A 19 -5.79 30.16 -20.72
C ASP A 19 -7.26 30.43 -21.07
N LYS A 20 -8.18 29.52 -20.68
CA LYS A 20 -9.61 29.60 -21.01
C LYS A 20 -10.38 30.31 -19.88
N PRO A 21 -10.89 31.54 -20.09
CA PRO A 21 -11.46 32.34 -19.01
C PRO A 21 -12.63 31.67 -18.27
N PHE A 22 -13.48 30.92 -18.99
CA PHE A 22 -14.61 30.22 -18.40
C PHE A 22 -14.18 29.05 -17.49
N GLN A 23 -13.26 28.20 -17.97
CA GLN A 23 -12.75 27.05 -17.21
C GLN A 23 -11.95 27.51 -15.99
N ARG A 24 -11.12 28.54 -16.18
CA ARG A 24 -10.39 29.22 -15.12
C ARG A 24 -11.31 29.73 -14.02
N ARG A 25 -12.37 30.47 -14.40
CA ARG A 25 -13.35 31.01 -13.45
C ARG A 25 -14.03 29.91 -12.65
N LEU A 26 -14.50 28.84 -13.32
CA LEU A 26 -15.13 27.71 -12.64
C LEU A 26 -14.18 27.05 -11.62
N THR A 27 -12.92 26.88 -12.00
CA THR A 27 -11.88 26.31 -11.12
C THR A 27 -11.63 27.20 -9.91
N ILE A 28 -11.46 28.52 -10.11
CA ILE A 28 -11.26 29.49 -9.03
C ILE A 28 -12.45 29.50 -8.06
N GLU A 29 -13.68 29.60 -8.57
CA GLU A 29 -14.88 29.61 -7.74
C GLU A 29 -15.07 28.31 -6.97
N THR A 30 -14.69 27.17 -7.56
CA THR A 30 -14.68 25.88 -6.85
C THR A 30 -13.68 25.88 -5.71
N LEU A 31 -12.45 26.37 -5.93
CA LEU A 31 -11.38 26.41 -4.93
C LEU A 31 -11.68 27.37 -3.79
N ARG A 32 -12.32 28.52 -4.07
CA ARG A 32 -12.73 29.53 -3.08
C ARG A 32 -13.74 29.02 -2.05
N GLN A 33 -14.39 27.88 -2.29
CA GLN A 33 -15.24 27.22 -1.30
C GLN A 33 -14.43 26.58 -0.15
N MET A 34 -13.10 26.48 -0.28
CA MET A 34 -12.23 26.10 0.83
C MET A 34 -12.11 27.24 1.83
N ARG A 35 -12.03 26.89 3.12
CA ARG A 35 -11.74 27.88 4.17
C ARG A 35 -10.30 28.36 4.07
N SER A 36 -10.07 29.64 4.37
CA SER A 36 -8.74 30.23 4.54
C SER A 36 -7.85 30.01 3.31
N VAL A 37 -8.34 30.38 2.12
CA VAL A 37 -7.63 30.22 0.83
C VAL A 37 -7.45 31.56 0.13
N VAL A 38 -6.29 31.76 -0.50
CA VAL A 38 -6.02 32.84 -1.45
C VAL A 38 -5.75 32.19 -2.80
N VAL A 39 -6.49 32.59 -3.83
CA VAL A 39 -6.39 32.04 -5.17
C VAL A 39 -5.97 33.15 -6.13
N GLU A 40 -4.80 32.98 -6.75
CA GLU A 40 -4.32 33.80 -7.86
C GLU A 40 -4.34 33.00 -9.15
N HIS A 41 -4.24 33.68 -10.29
CA HIS A 41 -4.23 33.01 -11.57
C HIS A 41 -3.30 33.65 -12.61
N VAL A 42 -2.88 32.81 -13.56
CA VAL A 42 -2.12 33.18 -14.76
C VAL A 42 -2.65 32.40 -15.95
N GLU A 43 -2.31 32.84 -17.16
CA GLU A 43 -2.90 32.33 -18.40
C GLU A 43 -1.92 31.52 -19.25
N SER A 44 -0.65 31.40 -18.83
CA SER A 44 0.38 30.67 -19.58
C SER A 44 1.38 29.96 -18.66
N ALA A 45 2.05 28.94 -19.22
CA ALA A 45 3.10 28.22 -18.52
C ALA A 45 4.29 29.11 -18.11
N ASP A 46 4.70 30.03 -18.98
CA ASP A 46 5.86 30.90 -18.72
C ASP A 46 5.54 31.92 -17.62
N HIS A 47 4.36 32.56 -17.67
CA HIS A 47 3.91 33.44 -16.58
C HIS A 47 3.81 32.69 -15.24
N CYS A 48 3.44 31.41 -15.24
CA CYS A 48 3.44 30.59 -14.03
C CYS A 48 4.85 30.49 -13.42
N ILE A 49 5.84 30.13 -14.23
CA ILE A 49 7.24 29.96 -13.80
C ILE A 49 7.80 31.28 -13.24
N GLU A 50 7.49 32.41 -13.86
CA GLU A 50 7.89 33.75 -13.39
C GLU A 50 7.16 34.18 -12.11
N THR A 51 5.89 33.81 -11.97
CA THR A 51 5.04 34.19 -10.82
C THR A 51 5.35 33.34 -9.58
N LEU A 52 5.86 32.13 -9.75
CA LEU A 52 6.14 31.17 -8.67
C LEU A 52 6.99 31.75 -7.52
N PRO A 53 8.13 32.42 -7.77
CA PRO A 53 8.92 33.08 -6.72
C PRO A 53 8.22 34.25 -6.03
N LEU A 54 7.36 34.98 -6.75
CA LEU A 54 6.65 36.16 -6.26
C LEU A 54 5.44 35.78 -5.39
N PHE A 55 4.66 34.82 -5.87
CA PHE A 55 3.44 34.36 -5.22
C PHE A 55 3.68 33.18 -4.27
N ALA A 56 4.80 32.46 -4.34
CA ALA A 56 5.13 31.32 -3.48
C ALA A 56 3.92 30.42 -3.13
N PRO A 57 3.26 29.80 -4.14
CA PRO A 57 2.06 29.02 -3.93
C PRO A 57 2.32 27.75 -3.12
N ASP A 58 1.35 27.36 -2.29
CA ASP A 58 1.34 26.05 -1.62
C ASP A 58 0.83 24.95 -2.58
N ILE A 59 0.05 25.30 -3.62
CA ILE A 59 -0.49 24.38 -4.62
C ILE A 59 -0.60 25.09 -5.97
N ILE A 60 -0.34 24.36 -7.06
CA ILE A 60 -0.67 24.79 -8.42
C ILE A 60 -1.81 23.91 -8.95
N VAL A 61 -2.81 24.53 -9.55
CA VAL A 61 -3.86 23.87 -10.31
C VAL A 61 -3.76 24.34 -11.76
N THR A 62 -3.51 23.45 -12.70
CA THR A 62 -3.25 23.84 -14.10
C THR A 62 -4.11 23.02 -15.06
N THR A 63 -4.54 23.63 -16.17
CA THR A 63 -5.09 22.86 -17.30
C THR A 63 -3.96 22.16 -18.05
N TRP A 64 -4.27 21.02 -18.67
CA TRP A 64 -3.29 20.36 -19.54
C TRP A 64 -3.04 21.17 -20.80
N ASP A 65 -4.12 21.47 -21.53
CA ASP A 65 -4.07 22.00 -22.89
C ASP A 65 -4.31 23.52 -22.82
N MET A 66 -3.23 24.29 -23.04
CA MET A 66 -3.25 25.74 -23.17
C MET A 66 -2.79 26.14 -24.57
N ASP A 67 -3.24 27.30 -25.06
CA ASP A 67 -2.70 27.84 -26.30
C ASP A 67 -1.20 28.15 -26.16
N GLY A 68 -0.40 27.62 -27.09
CA GLY A 68 1.06 27.75 -27.08
C GLY A 68 1.81 27.05 -25.92
N SER A 69 1.15 26.37 -24.98
CA SER A 69 1.83 25.69 -23.86
C SER A 69 1.13 24.43 -23.32
N ASP A 70 1.87 23.54 -22.68
CA ASP A 70 1.35 22.29 -22.09
C ASP A 70 1.64 22.29 -20.57
N GLY A 71 0.59 22.16 -19.74
CA GLY A 71 0.70 22.16 -18.28
C GLY A 71 1.51 20.98 -17.70
N VAL A 72 1.58 19.86 -18.42
CA VAL A 72 2.43 18.71 -18.10
C VAL A 72 3.89 18.99 -18.47
N ALA A 73 4.15 19.69 -19.58
CA ALA A 73 5.50 20.16 -19.91
C ALA A 73 5.99 21.22 -18.91
N MET A 74 5.13 22.17 -18.53
CA MET A 74 5.38 23.14 -17.46
C MET A 74 5.71 22.43 -16.14
N THR A 75 4.98 21.36 -15.81
CA THR A 75 5.26 20.56 -14.60
C THR A 75 6.69 20.01 -14.64
N ALA A 76 7.12 19.42 -15.76
CA ALA A 76 8.48 18.91 -15.90
C ALA A 76 9.55 20.01 -15.74
N ARG A 77 9.31 21.21 -16.29
CA ARG A 77 10.16 22.40 -16.13
C ARG A 77 10.29 22.83 -14.66
N ILE A 78 9.17 22.92 -13.95
CA ILE A 78 9.14 23.19 -12.50
C ILE A 78 9.93 22.12 -11.73
N ARG A 79 9.77 20.83 -12.07
CA ARG A 79 10.53 19.74 -11.45
C ARG A 79 12.02 19.77 -11.79
N ALA A 80 12.40 20.33 -12.94
CA ALA A 80 13.79 20.56 -13.30
C ALA A 80 14.44 21.74 -12.56
N GLY A 81 13.66 22.50 -11.78
CA GLY A 81 14.17 23.59 -10.96
C GLY A 81 14.22 24.95 -11.66
N GLU A 82 13.56 25.10 -12.80
CA GLU A 82 13.57 26.35 -13.59
C GLU A 82 13.08 27.58 -12.82
N CYS A 83 12.12 27.40 -11.91
CA CYS A 83 11.63 28.44 -11.01
C CYS A 83 12.36 28.50 -9.65
N GLY A 84 13.40 27.67 -9.44
CA GLY A 84 14.16 27.55 -8.20
C GLY A 84 13.89 26.25 -7.42
N GLU A 85 14.92 25.79 -6.70
CA GLU A 85 14.93 24.48 -6.01
C GLU A 85 13.76 24.31 -5.02
N THR A 86 13.40 25.39 -4.32
CA THR A 86 12.31 25.41 -3.34
C THR A 86 10.97 24.99 -3.94
N PHE A 87 10.72 25.31 -5.21
CA PHE A 87 9.42 25.10 -5.84
C PHE A 87 9.26 23.77 -6.55
N ARG A 88 10.36 23.02 -6.74
CA ARG A 88 10.34 21.68 -7.34
C ARG A 88 9.38 20.73 -6.62
N ARG A 89 9.09 20.98 -5.34
CA ARG A 89 8.22 20.15 -4.50
C ARG A 89 6.78 20.65 -4.37
N VAL A 90 6.45 21.82 -4.94
CA VAL A 90 5.08 22.36 -4.88
C VAL A 90 4.12 21.36 -5.53
N PRO A 91 3.05 20.94 -4.82
CA PRO A 91 2.05 20.05 -5.38
C PRO A 91 1.36 20.66 -6.60
N ILE A 92 1.30 19.88 -7.70
CA ILE A 92 0.63 20.27 -8.95
C ILE A 92 -0.56 19.34 -9.20
N VAL A 93 -1.73 19.91 -9.39
CA VAL A 93 -2.97 19.22 -9.79
C VAL A 93 -3.31 19.61 -11.21
N VAL A 94 -3.42 18.63 -12.12
CA VAL A 94 -3.79 18.88 -13.51
C VAL A 94 -5.29 18.66 -13.72
N VAL A 95 -5.98 19.66 -14.23
CA VAL A 95 -7.37 19.57 -14.70
C VAL A 95 -7.33 19.31 -16.21
N THR A 96 -8.04 18.30 -16.71
CA THR A 96 -7.92 17.93 -18.12
C THR A 96 -9.14 17.23 -18.68
N GLU A 97 -9.43 17.44 -19.97
CA GLU A 97 -10.42 16.67 -20.72
C GLU A 97 -9.87 15.30 -21.16
N ARG A 98 -8.54 15.11 -21.06
CA ARG A 98 -7.85 13.87 -21.44
C ARG A 98 -8.10 12.77 -20.41
N GLY A 99 -8.55 11.61 -20.88
CA GLY A 99 -8.85 10.45 -20.03
C GLY A 99 -8.18 9.15 -20.46
N ARG A 100 -7.35 9.16 -21.51
CA ARG A 100 -6.73 7.91 -21.99
C ARG A 100 -5.64 7.44 -21.02
N PRO A 101 -5.45 6.13 -20.83
CA PRO A 101 -4.40 5.60 -19.96
C PRO A 101 -3.00 6.17 -20.28
N SER A 102 -2.68 6.34 -21.57
CA SER A 102 -1.43 6.95 -22.03
C SER A 102 -1.22 8.39 -21.56
N ASP A 103 -2.30 9.18 -21.51
CA ASP A 103 -2.24 10.57 -21.03
C ASP A 103 -1.98 10.58 -19.52
N ILE A 104 -2.65 9.70 -18.76
CA ILE A 104 -2.42 9.56 -17.32
C ILE A 104 -0.96 9.20 -17.03
N ASP A 105 -0.39 8.28 -17.80
CA ASP A 105 1.00 7.85 -17.63
C ASP A 105 2.00 8.97 -17.99
N ARG A 106 1.70 9.77 -19.01
CA ARG A 106 2.51 10.95 -19.36
C ARG A 106 2.46 12.02 -18.28
N ALA A 107 1.27 12.37 -17.77
CA ALA A 107 1.12 13.30 -16.64
C ALA A 107 1.90 12.83 -15.41
N ARG A 108 1.70 11.57 -15.00
CA ARG A 108 2.45 10.99 -13.86
C ARG A 108 3.96 11.04 -14.08
N SER A 109 4.40 10.85 -15.32
CA SER A 109 5.81 10.83 -15.66
C SER A 109 6.49 12.19 -15.60
N SER A 110 5.74 13.27 -15.81
CA SER A 110 6.25 14.65 -15.64
C SER A 110 6.41 15.10 -14.19
N GLY A 111 5.86 14.36 -13.22
CA GLY A 111 5.90 14.75 -11.80
C GLY A 111 4.64 15.46 -11.29
N VAL A 112 3.51 15.32 -11.99
CA VAL A 112 2.18 15.74 -11.51
C VAL A 112 1.80 14.98 -10.24
N ASN A 113 1.23 15.69 -9.27
CA ASN A 113 0.73 15.07 -8.05
C ASN A 113 -0.62 14.41 -8.33
N GLU A 114 -1.61 15.19 -8.70
CA GLU A 114 -2.97 14.71 -8.91
C GLU A 114 -3.51 15.17 -10.26
N PHE A 115 -4.51 14.46 -10.77
CA PHE A 115 -5.24 14.91 -11.93
C PHE A 115 -6.74 14.78 -11.69
N VAL A 116 -7.49 15.64 -12.37
CA VAL A 116 -8.94 15.74 -12.32
C VAL A 116 -9.43 15.77 -13.76
N GLN A 117 -10.20 14.76 -14.15
CA GLN A 117 -10.81 14.75 -15.47
C GLN A 117 -12.05 15.65 -15.46
N THR A 118 -12.20 16.48 -16.49
CA THR A 118 -13.43 17.24 -16.74
C THR A 118 -14.46 16.39 -17.49
N PRO A 119 -15.77 16.59 -17.25
CA PRO A 119 -16.35 17.47 -16.23
C PRO A 119 -16.14 16.93 -14.80
N PHE A 120 -15.93 17.82 -13.82
CA PHE A 120 -15.75 17.45 -12.42
C PHE A 120 -16.80 18.11 -11.52
N SER A 121 -17.13 17.44 -10.42
CA SER A 121 -17.90 18.06 -9.33
C SER A 121 -16.99 18.86 -8.40
N THR A 122 -17.55 19.87 -7.72
CA THR A 122 -16.87 20.62 -6.65
C THR A 122 -16.18 19.69 -5.65
N ALA A 123 -16.90 18.65 -5.20
CA ALA A 123 -16.37 17.66 -4.25
C ALA A 123 -15.13 16.93 -4.80
N THR A 124 -15.07 16.67 -6.11
CA THR A 124 -13.95 15.95 -6.74
C THR A 124 -12.68 16.79 -6.75
N LEU A 125 -12.75 18.04 -7.21
CA LEU A 125 -11.58 18.93 -7.24
C LEU A 125 -11.08 19.21 -5.81
N LEU A 126 -11.99 19.56 -4.90
CA LEU A 126 -11.62 19.84 -3.51
C LEU A 126 -11.02 18.63 -2.80
N ARG A 127 -11.52 17.41 -3.07
CA ARG A 127 -10.91 16.18 -2.53
C ARG A 127 -9.47 16.02 -3.01
N ARG A 128 -9.21 16.21 -4.31
CA ARG A 128 -7.87 16.04 -4.90
C ARG A 128 -6.88 17.07 -4.39
N VAL A 129 -7.30 18.32 -4.24
CA VAL A 129 -6.50 19.39 -3.63
C VAL A 129 -6.22 19.09 -2.14
N ARG A 130 -7.19 18.54 -1.39
CA ARG A 130 -6.96 18.12 0.00
C ARG A 130 -6.03 16.92 0.13
N GLU A 131 -6.07 15.98 -0.83
CA GLU A 131 -5.19 14.82 -0.86
C GLU A 131 -3.72 15.23 -0.99
N THR A 132 -3.40 16.25 -1.79
CA THR A 132 -2.01 16.75 -1.92
C THR A 132 -1.50 17.39 -0.63
N GLN A 133 -2.38 17.97 0.19
CA GLN A 133 -2.03 18.56 1.48
C GLN A 133 -1.89 17.52 2.60
N ARG A 134 -2.80 16.54 2.65
CA ARG A 134 -2.81 15.52 3.73
C ARG A 134 -1.81 14.40 3.52
N ARG A 135 -1.53 14.05 2.26
CA ARG A 135 -0.67 12.93 1.89
C ARG A 135 0.53 13.44 1.11
N ILE A 136 1.45 14.10 1.82
CA ILE A 136 2.76 14.45 1.27
C ILE A 136 3.44 13.12 0.89
N ARG A 137 3.62 12.91 -0.42
CA ARG A 137 4.33 11.75 -0.94
C ARG A 137 5.82 12.04 -0.93
N ASP A 138 6.62 10.99 -0.69
CA ASP A 138 8.06 11.07 -0.84
C ASP A 138 8.42 11.62 -2.22
N PHE A 139 9.31 12.59 -2.24
CA PHE A 139 9.81 13.17 -3.47
C PHE A 139 10.98 12.33 -3.96
N VAL A 140 10.83 11.77 -5.16
CA VAL A 140 11.83 10.90 -5.77
C VAL A 140 12.61 11.71 -6.80
N GLU A 141 13.93 11.69 -6.67
CA GLU A 141 14.85 12.30 -7.61
C GLU A 141 15.80 11.22 -8.13
N SER A 142 15.83 11.07 -9.46
CA SER A 142 16.63 10.09 -10.17
C SER A 142 16.92 10.59 -11.58
N ALA A 143 17.91 9.99 -12.24
CA ALA A 143 18.27 10.35 -13.61
C ALA A 143 17.10 10.27 -14.62
N LYS A 144 16.06 9.47 -14.34
CA LYS A 144 14.92 9.26 -15.24
C LYS A 144 13.62 9.89 -14.76
N TYR A 145 13.57 10.41 -13.53
CA TYR A 145 12.34 10.94 -12.94
C TYR A 145 12.62 11.87 -11.77
N VAL A 146 11.92 13.00 -11.77
CA VAL A 146 11.84 13.93 -10.66
C VAL A 146 10.37 14.22 -10.36
N GLY A 147 9.93 13.93 -9.14
CA GLY A 147 8.55 14.20 -8.75
C GLY A 147 8.07 13.35 -7.57
N PRO A 148 6.77 13.46 -7.21
CA PRO A 148 6.20 12.68 -6.12
C PRO A 148 6.18 11.19 -6.45
N CYS A 149 6.41 10.33 -5.45
CA CYS A 149 6.40 8.89 -5.63
C CYS A 149 5.13 8.43 -6.37
N ARG A 150 5.32 7.75 -7.52
CA ARG A 150 4.21 7.29 -8.37
C ARG A 150 3.38 6.19 -7.70
N ARG A 151 3.92 5.54 -6.67
CA ARG A 151 3.24 4.51 -5.87
C ARG A 151 2.30 5.20 -4.88
N ARG A 152 1.04 5.38 -5.28
CA ARG A 152 -0.02 5.94 -4.41
C ARG A 152 -0.31 5.10 -3.16
N ARG A 153 0.00 3.80 -3.20
CA ARG A 153 -0.18 2.83 -2.11
C ARG A 153 1.17 2.40 -1.53
N ALA A 154 2.00 3.36 -1.13
CA ALA A 154 3.25 3.03 -0.44
C ALA A 154 3.02 2.33 0.92
N SER A 155 1.80 2.38 1.50
CA SER A 155 1.47 1.74 2.78
C SER A 155 0.44 0.59 2.73
N GLU A 156 -0.13 0.22 1.57
CA GLU A 156 -1.21 -0.79 1.51
C GLU A 156 -0.98 -1.94 0.52
N ILE A 157 0.07 -1.89 -0.32
CA ILE A 157 0.52 -3.07 -1.08
C ILE A 157 1.79 -3.56 -0.38
N ASP A 158 1.52 -4.41 0.59
CA ASP A 158 2.47 -5.08 1.46
C ASP A 158 3.32 -6.10 0.71
N TYR A 159 4.38 -5.61 0.07
CA TYR A 159 5.54 -6.46 -0.16
C TYR A 159 6.44 -6.37 1.07
N ASP A 160 6.50 -7.50 1.79
CA ASP A 160 7.21 -7.75 3.06
C ASP A 160 8.51 -8.55 2.83
N GLY A 161 8.86 -8.78 1.57
CA GLY A 161 10.12 -9.43 1.23
C GLY A 161 11.29 -8.45 1.36
N PRO A 162 12.53 -8.95 1.47
CA PRO A 162 13.69 -8.10 1.69
C PRO A 162 14.15 -7.30 0.45
N ARG A 163 13.57 -7.49 -0.75
CA ARG A 163 14.07 -6.85 -2.00
C ARG A 163 12.96 -6.29 -2.91
N ARG A 164 13.08 -5.04 -3.41
CA ARG A 164 12.14 -4.51 -4.43
C ARG A 164 12.81 -4.15 -5.77
N ARG A 165 14.14 -4.19 -5.87
CA ARG A 165 14.90 -4.01 -7.13
C ARG A 165 15.82 -5.20 -7.39
N LEU A 166 16.11 -5.46 -8.67
CA LEU A 166 17.02 -6.53 -9.12
C LEU A 166 18.45 -6.43 -8.57
N PHE A 167 18.86 -5.27 -8.04
CA PHE A 167 20.25 -4.98 -7.61
C PHE A 167 20.35 -4.44 -6.17
N ASP A 168 19.33 -4.64 -5.33
CA ASP A 168 19.42 -4.21 -3.92
C ASP A 168 20.40 -5.11 -3.14
N SER A 169 21.44 -4.51 -2.54
CA SER A 169 22.44 -5.19 -1.70
C SER A 169 21.86 -5.59 -0.33
N ASN A 170 21.56 -6.88 -0.17
CA ASN A 170 21.21 -7.71 1.00
C ASN A 170 21.01 -7.16 2.45
N ASP A 171 19.97 -7.72 3.09
CA ASP A 171 19.91 -8.35 4.43
C ASP A 171 20.66 -7.70 5.60
N LYS A 172 19.98 -6.91 6.44
CA LYS A 172 20.49 -6.66 7.82
C LYS A 172 19.57 -7.11 8.95
N GLN A 173 18.30 -7.46 8.68
CA GLN A 173 17.32 -7.81 9.73
C GLN A 173 16.46 -9.04 9.45
N ALA A 174 16.55 -9.66 8.26
CA ALA A 174 15.70 -10.78 7.85
C ALA A 174 15.91 -12.06 8.68
N ASP A 175 16.99 -12.16 9.47
CA ASP A 175 17.27 -13.28 10.35
C ASP A 175 17.90 -12.80 11.68
N ALA A 176 17.38 -11.71 12.25
CA ALA A 176 17.81 -11.25 13.57
C ALA A 176 17.63 -12.36 14.64
N PRO A 177 18.46 -12.40 15.70
CA PRO A 177 18.44 -13.49 16.69
C PRO A 177 17.06 -13.75 17.31
N ASP A 178 16.25 -12.71 17.51
CA ASP A 178 14.90 -12.81 18.03
C ASP A 178 13.92 -13.49 17.04
N VAL A 179 14.09 -13.25 15.74
CA VAL A 179 13.32 -13.92 14.69
C VAL A 179 13.67 -15.41 14.63
N GLN A 180 14.94 -15.77 14.76
CA GLN A 180 15.39 -17.17 14.81
C GLN A 180 14.84 -17.92 16.02
N ILE A 181 14.81 -17.27 17.20
CA ILE A 181 14.20 -17.84 18.41
C ILE A 181 12.71 -18.12 18.17
N ARG A 182 11.97 -17.16 17.59
CA ARG A 182 10.54 -17.34 17.29
C ARG A 182 10.29 -18.43 16.24
N LYS A 183 11.12 -18.55 15.20
CA LYS A 183 11.10 -19.68 14.24
C LYS A 183 11.36 -21.02 14.96
N GLY A 184 12.26 -21.05 15.94
CA GLY A 184 12.47 -22.20 16.82
C GLY A 184 11.22 -22.58 17.62
N LEU A 185 10.55 -21.60 18.23
CA LEU A 185 9.29 -21.81 18.94
C LEU A 185 8.17 -22.33 18.02
N ALA A 186 8.06 -21.80 16.79
CA ALA A 186 7.08 -22.27 15.82
C ALA A 186 7.25 -23.77 15.51
N ARG A 187 8.50 -24.25 15.34
CA ARG A 187 8.80 -25.68 15.15
C ARG A 187 8.40 -26.52 16.36
N MET A 188 8.70 -26.06 17.58
CA MET A 188 8.30 -26.74 18.82
C MET A 188 6.76 -26.87 18.94
N TYR A 189 6.02 -25.82 18.57
CA TYR A 189 4.56 -25.90 18.50
C TYR A 189 4.09 -26.91 17.45
N CYS A 190 4.72 -26.97 16.28
CA CYS A 190 4.40 -27.96 15.25
C CYS A 190 4.64 -29.40 15.72
N GLU A 191 5.76 -29.66 16.39
CA GLU A 191 6.05 -30.96 17.00
C GLU A 191 4.98 -31.33 18.02
N ARG A 192 4.63 -30.41 18.91
CA ARG A 192 3.58 -30.62 19.92
C ARG A 192 2.21 -30.91 19.30
N ILE A 193 1.81 -30.19 18.25
CA ILE A 193 0.55 -30.45 17.54
C ILE A 193 0.59 -31.84 16.88
N GLY A 194 1.75 -32.24 16.34
CA GLY A 194 1.94 -33.59 15.78
C GLY A 194 1.79 -34.69 16.83
N GLU A 195 2.29 -34.49 18.05
CA GLU A 195 2.07 -35.43 19.17
C GLU A 195 0.60 -35.53 19.57
N LEU A 196 -0.08 -34.38 19.72
CA LEU A 196 -1.51 -34.33 20.04
C LEU A 196 -2.35 -35.00 18.97
N LEU A 197 -2.01 -34.81 17.69
CA LEU A 197 -2.69 -35.46 16.57
C LEU A 197 -2.55 -36.99 16.62
N LYS A 198 -1.36 -37.50 16.96
CA LYS A 198 -1.12 -38.96 17.09
C LYS A 198 -1.87 -39.57 18.28
N ALA A 199 -2.03 -38.82 19.36
CA ALA A 199 -2.73 -39.25 20.56
C ALA A 199 -4.26 -39.13 20.45
N LEU A 200 -4.77 -38.42 19.43
CA LEU A 200 -6.18 -38.11 19.28
C LEU A 200 -7.04 -39.36 19.04
N LYS A 201 -8.00 -39.60 19.93
CA LYS A 201 -9.01 -40.65 19.78
C LYS A 201 -10.32 -40.09 19.21
N PRO A 202 -11.09 -40.88 18.43
CA PRO A 202 -12.42 -40.46 17.98
C PRO A 202 -13.32 -40.10 19.18
N GLY A 203 -13.91 -38.91 19.16
CA GLY A 203 -14.79 -38.43 20.23
C GLY A 203 -14.10 -37.80 21.43
N ASP A 204 -12.76 -37.68 21.43
CA ASP A 204 -12.01 -37.03 22.51
C ASP A 204 -12.08 -35.49 22.37
N ALA A 205 -13.09 -34.91 23.01
CA ALA A 205 -13.36 -33.47 22.96
C ALA A 205 -12.27 -32.63 23.65
N ASP A 206 -11.63 -33.18 24.68
CA ASP A 206 -10.57 -32.48 25.41
C ASP A 206 -9.28 -32.45 24.59
N ALA A 207 -8.89 -33.56 23.96
CA ALA A 207 -7.76 -33.59 23.03
C ALA A 207 -7.97 -32.66 21.81
N LEU A 208 -9.19 -32.57 21.27
CA LEU A 208 -9.52 -31.61 20.20
C LEU A 208 -9.41 -30.15 20.68
N ARG A 209 -9.84 -29.87 21.91
CA ARG A 209 -9.71 -28.53 22.52
C ARG A 209 -8.24 -28.16 22.67
N ASP A 210 -7.40 -29.07 23.17
CA ASP A 210 -5.97 -28.86 23.35
C ASP A 210 -5.25 -28.61 22.02
N LEU A 211 -5.64 -29.35 20.96
CA LEU A 211 -5.14 -29.14 19.61
C LEU A 211 -5.56 -27.76 19.06
N GLY A 212 -6.81 -27.35 19.30
CA GLY A 212 -7.31 -26.01 18.98
C GLY A 212 -6.56 -24.89 19.70
N LEU A 213 -6.29 -25.05 20.99
CA LEU A 213 -5.53 -24.08 21.79
C LEU A 213 -4.09 -23.95 21.30
N THR A 214 -3.41 -25.09 21.09
CA THR A 214 -2.01 -25.12 20.66
C THR A 214 -1.84 -24.53 19.26
N SER A 215 -2.75 -24.86 18.32
CA SER A 215 -2.75 -24.25 16.97
C SER A 215 -3.08 -22.75 16.99
N GLY A 216 -3.92 -22.30 17.93
CA GLY A 216 -4.18 -20.87 18.15
C GLY A 216 -2.94 -20.12 18.68
N GLN A 217 -2.21 -20.69 19.62
CA GLN A 217 -0.95 -20.13 20.13
C GLN A 217 0.12 -20.01 19.05
N LEU A 218 0.25 -21.05 18.20
CA LEU A 218 1.12 -21.01 17.03
C LEU A 218 0.73 -19.90 16.05
N SER A 219 -0.58 -19.72 15.80
CA SER A 219 -1.07 -18.63 14.94
C SER A 219 -0.80 -17.24 15.53
N ALA A 220 -0.92 -17.08 16.85
CA ALA A 220 -0.61 -15.82 17.53
C ALA A 220 0.89 -15.50 17.45
N LEU A 221 1.75 -16.50 17.73
CA LEU A 221 3.20 -16.38 17.60
C LEU A 221 3.59 -15.94 16.17
N ALA A 222 2.98 -16.55 15.15
CA ALA A 222 3.26 -16.19 13.76
C ALA A 222 2.79 -14.76 13.41
N GLY A 223 1.72 -14.26 14.04
CA GLY A 223 1.27 -12.88 13.91
C GLY A 223 2.31 -11.87 14.44
N ASP A 224 2.93 -12.17 15.57
CA ASP A 224 3.96 -11.31 16.19
C ASP A 224 5.27 -11.28 15.39
N MET A 225 5.56 -12.33 14.61
CA MET A 225 6.75 -12.43 13.77
C MET A 225 6.73 -11.51 12.54
N LYS A 226 5.57 -10.93 12.19
CA LYS A 226 5.34 -10.18 10.93
C LYS A 226 5.69 -10.98 9.67
N ASP A 227 5.69 -12.31 9.76
CA ASP A 227 5.95 -13.21 8.64
C ASP A 227 4.61 -13.67 8.06
N ARG A 228 4.21 -13.07 6.94
CA ARG A 228 2.87 -13.33 6.38
C ARG A 228 2.67 -14.72 5.84
N LEU A 229 3.74 -15.33 5.31
CA LEU A 229 3.66 -16.67 4.73
C LEU A 229 3.46 -17.69 5.85
N LEU A 230 4.23 -17.56 6.93
CA LEU A 230 4.09 -18.38 8.12
C LEU A 230 2.74 -18.11 8.81
N MET A 231 2.36 -16.85 8.99
CA MET A 231 1.06 -16.45 9.56
C MET A 231 -0.11 -17.01 8.75
N SER A 232 -0.05 -16.98 7.42
CA SER A 232 -1.09 -17.53 6.55
C SER A 232 -1.20 -19.06 6.72
N ALA A 233 -0.08 -19.78 6.74
CA ALA A 233 -0.06 -21.22 6.94
C ALA A 233 -0.60 -21.62 8.34
N CYS A 234 -0.16 -20.93 9.40
CA CYS A 234 -0.62 -21.16 10.78
C CYS A 234 -2.10 -20.81 10.97
N SER A 235 -2.56 -19.70 10.40
CA SER A 235 -3.97 -19.30 10.45
C SER A 235 -4.85 -20.30 9.70
N SER A 236 -4.38 -20.82 8.56
CA SER A 236 -5.09 -21.85 7.80
C SER A 236 -5.24 -23.13 8.62
N LEU A 237 -4.18 -23.57 9.32
CA LEU A 237 -4.23 -24.73 10.22
C LEU A 237 -5.22 -24.49 11.37
N PHE A 238 -5.12 -23.35 12.05
CA PHE A 238 -6.01 -23.01 13.17
C PHE A 238 -7.48 -22.97 12.73
N ASN A 239 -7.78 -22.33 11.60
CA ASN A 239 -9.13 -22.26 11.06
C ASN A 239 -9.65 -23.65 10.63
N TYR A 240 -8.79 -24.51 10.09
CA TYR A 240 -9.16 -25.89 9.78
C TYR A 240 -9.53 -26.66 11.05
N VAL A 241 -8.65 -26.65 12.06
CA VAL A 241 -8.89 -27.33 13.34
C VAL A 241 -10.15 -26.81 14.03
N LYS A 242 -10.32 -25.49 14.09
CA LYS A 242 -11.49 -24.83 14.67
C LYS A 242 -12.77 -25.13 13.89
N GLY A 243 -12.71 -25.10 12.56
CA GLY A 243 -13.86 -25.28 11.66
C GLY A 243 -14.37 -26.72 11.60
N VAL A 244 -13.53 -27.71 11.89
CA VAL A 244 -13.93 -29.12 12.02
C VAL A 244 -14.76 -29.38 13.31
N GLY A 245 -14.72 -28.45 14.28
CA GLY A 245 -15.43 -28.57 15.55
C GLY A 245 -16.95 -28.42 15.47
N ALA A 246 -17.65 -29.56 15.30
CA ALA A 246 -18.95 -29.95 15.91
C ALA A 246 -19.63 -31.14 15.19
N GLY A 247 -19.09 -31.66 14.08
CA GLY A 247 -19.77 -32.75 13.34
C GLY A 247 -18.96 -33.58 12.35
N HIS A 248 -17.65 -33.35 12.19
CA HIS A 248 -16.81 -34.12 11.25
C HIS A 248 -15.52 -34.60 11.93
N SER A 249 -14.98 -35.74 11.49
CA SER A 249 -13.68 -36.24 11.94
C SER A 249 -12.54 -35.43 11.33
N LEU A 250 -11.56 -35.07 12.15
CA LEU A 250 -10.36 -34.36 11.73
C LEU A 250 -9.54 -35.23 10.77
N ASN A 251 -9.17 -34.70 9.60
CA ASN A 251 -8.29 -35.41 8.67
C ASN A 251 -6.82 -35.18 9.06
N ALA A 252 -6.20 -36.20 9.65
CA ALA A 252 -4.80 -36.16 10.09
C ALA A 252 -3.83 -35.84 8.95
N GLU A 253 -4.13 -36.26 7.72
CA GLU A 253 -3.27 -35.97 6.57
C GLU A 253 -3.28 -34.50 6.14
N VAL A 254 -4.37 -33.78 6.41
CA VAL A 254 -4.49 -32.33 6.14
C VAL A 254 -3.71 -31.57 7.20
N VAL A 255 -3.85 -31.96 8.47
CA VAL A 255 -3.08 -31.36 9.58
C VAL A 255 -1.58 -31.58 9.37
N GLN A 256 -1.16 -32.80 9.02
CA GLN A 256 0.26 -33.10 8.79
C GLN A 256 0.84 -32.25 7.64
N ALA A 257 0.10 -32.10 6.53
CA ALA A 257 0.55 -31.26 5.41
C ALA A 257 0.74 -29.78 5.82
N HIS A 258 -0.12 -29.26 6.70
CA HIS A 258 0.06 -27.95 7.29
C HIS A 258 1.31 -27.88 8.17
N LEU A 259 1.53 -28.86 9.05
CA LEU A 259 2.71 -28.90 9.93
C LEU A 259 4.01 -28.93 9.13
N ASP A 260 4.10 -29.81 8.13
CA ASP A 260 5.31 -29.95 7.29
C ASP A 260 5.63 -28.62 6.57
N SER A 261 4.59 -27.95 6.03
CA SER A 261 4.75 -26.68 5.33
C SER A 261 5.16 -25.54 6.27
N ILE A 262 4.63 -25.52 7.50
CA ILE A 262 4.99 -24.51 8.51
C ILE A 262 6.44 -24.71 8.97
N VAL A 263 6.86 -25.95 9.20
CA VAL A 263 8.25 -26.28 9.55
C VAL A 263 9.19 -25.87 8.41
N GLN A 264 8.85 -26.23 7.18
CA GLN A 264 9.64 -25.85 6.00
C GLN A 264 9.76 -24.32 5.86
N LEU A 265 8.69 -23.57 6.11
CA LEU A 265 8.73 -22.11 6.11
C LEU A 265 9.61 -21.55 7.23
N ALA A 266 9.59 -22.16 8.43
CA ALA A 266 10.42 -21.74 9.56
C ALA A 266 11.91 -22.05 9.37
N GLU A 267 12.26 -23.05 8.55
CA GLU A 267 13.65 -23.40 8.22
C GLU A 267 14.23 -22.57 7.08
N LEU A 268 13.40 -22.18 6.11
CA LEU A 268 13.84 -21.37 4.99
C LEU A 268 14.20 -19.94 5.47
N PRO A 269 15.35 -19.39 5.05
CA PRO A 269 15.69 -17.99 5.32
C PRO A 269 14.62 -17.05 4.76
N ASP A 270 14.36 -15.92 5.44
CA ASP A 270 13.37 -14.93 4.98
C ASP A 270 13.80 -14.30 3.64
N SER A 271 15.10 -14.36 3.31
CA SER A 271 15.66 -13.94 2.03
C SER A 271 15.25 -14.80 0.83
N GLN A 272 14.76 -16.03 1.06
CA GLN A 272 14.33 -16.98 0.02
C GLN A 272 12.82 -16.91 -0.26
N VAL A 273 12.31 -15.72 -0.55
CA VAL A 273 10.87 -15.45 -0.71
C VAL A 273 10.20 -16.34 -1.77
N GLU A 274 10.82 -16.57 -2.93
CA GLU A 274 10.23 -17.35 -4.02
C GLU A 274 10.02 -18.82 -3.64
N LEU A 275 11.01 -19.43 -2.99
CA LEU A 275 10.90 -20.79 -2.46
C LEU A 275 9.80 -20.87 -1.39
N ARG A 276 9.77 -19.92 -0.46
CA ARG A 276 8.76 -19.87 0.60
C ARG A 276 7.35 -19.65 0.05
N GLN A 277 7.18 -18.82 -0.97
CA GLN A 277 5.90 -18.66 -1.67
C GLN A 277 5.47 -19.95 -2.35
N THR A 278 6.41 -20.66 -2.97
CA THR A 278 6.15 -21.97 -3.60
C THR A 278 5.60 -22.96 -2.56
N VAL A 279 6.17 -23.02 -1.36
CA VAL A 279 5.67 -23.86 -0.25
C VAL A 279 4.22 -23.54 0.08
N THR A 280 3.88 -22.25 0.28
CA THR A 280 2.50 -21.85 0.59
C THR A 280 1.52 -22.16 -0.55
N GLN A 281 1.94 -22.01 -1.81
CA GLN A 281 1.11 -22.36 -2.97
C GLN A 281 0.86 -23.87 -3.06
N GLN A 282 1.91 -24.68 -2.85
CA GLN A 282 1.80 -26.13 -2.82
C GLN A 282 0.90 -26.61 -1.68
N LEU A 283 1.00 -26.00 -0.49
CA LEU A 283 0.12 -26.27 0.64
C LEU A 283 -1.36 -26.03 0.27
N ALA A 284 -1.69 -24.88 -0.32
CA ALA A 284 -3.06 -24.56 -0.72
C ALA A 284 -3.64 -25.60 -1.71
N VAL A 285 -2.83 -26.02 -2.69
CA VAL A 285 -3.21 -27.07 -3.65
C VAL A 285 -3.41 -28.42 -2.97
N MET A 286 -2.47 -28.83 -2.11
CA MET A 286 -2.55 -30.09 -1.37
C MET A 286 -3.77 -30.16 -0.46
N VAL A 287 -4.03 -29.11 0.32
CA VAL A 287 -5.19 -29.04 1.24
C VAL A 287 -6.49 -29.12 0.44
N THR A 288 -6.61 -28.35 -0.65
CA THR A 288 -7.81 -28.39 -1.52
C THR A 288 -8.04 -29.78 -2.09
N LYS A 289 -6.98 -30.47 -2.53
CA LYS A 289 -7.05 -31.83 -3.06
C LYS A 289 -7.47 -32.84 -1.98
N LYS A 290 -6.87 -32.79 -0.80
CA LYS A 290 -7.16 -33.74 0.31
C LYS A 290 -8.56 -33.54 0.88
N LEU A 291 -9.05 -32.29 0.97
CA LEU A 291 -10.43 -32.02 1.39
C LEU A 291 -11.45 -32.56 0.37
N ARG A 292 -11.19 -32.44 -0.94
CA ARG A 292 -12.05 -33.04 -1.98
C ARG A 292 -12.08 -34.57 -1.89
N GLN A 293 -10.93 -35.20 -1.66
CA GLN A 293 -10.84 -36.66 -1.52
C GLN A 293 -11.55 -37.18 -0.26
N ALA A 294 -11.52 -36.41 0.84
CA ALA A 294 -12.25 -36.74 2.07
C ALA A 294 -13.78 -36.61 1.90
N GLY A 295 -14.25 -35.58 1.16
CA GLY A 295 -15.68 -35.39 0.88
C GLY A 295 -16.27 -36.40 -0.10
N GLY A 296 -15.46 -36.97 -1.01
CA GLY A 296 -15.92 -37.97 -2.00
C GLY A 296 -16.05 -39.41 -1.47
N ARG A 297 -15.63 -39.69 -0.22
CA ARG A 297 -15.76 -41.02 0.42
C ARG A 297 -17.03 -41.17 1.28
N ALA A 298 -17.85 -40.13 1.37
CA ALA A 298 -19.08 -40.11 2.17
C ALA A 298 -20.37 -40.14 1.32
N ALA A 299 -20.29 -40.65 0.09
CA ALA A 299 -21.43 -40.88 -0.81
C ALA A 299 -21.58 -42.38 -1.11
#